data_AF-A0A961JIJ1-F1
#
_entry.id   AF-A0A961JIJ1-F1
#
_cell.length_a   1.000
_cell.length_b   1.000
_cell.length_c   1.000
_cell.angle_alpha   90.00
_cell.angle_beta   90.00
_cell.angle_gamma   90.00
#
_symmetry.space_group_name_H-M   'P 1'
#
loop_
_entity.id
_entity.type
_entity.pdbx_description
1 polymer ?
#
loop_
_entity_poly.entity_id
_entity_poly.type
_entity_poly.pdbx_seq_one_letter_code
_entity_poly.pdbx_strand_id
1 'polypeptide(L)'
;MLAGKRILLIIGGGIAAYKSLDLIRRLQERGASVVPVLTRAGEQFVTPLSVSALAGHAVHRDLFDLTAEAEMGHIQLSRAADLVVVAPATADLMAKMAGGLANDLASTLLMATDKRVLIAPAMNVRMW
;
A
#
# COMPACT_ATOMS: atom_id res chain seq x y z
N MET A 1 -7.67 19.30 2.31
CA MET A 1 -7.16 19.00 3.68
C MET A 1 -7.08 17.48 3.84
N LEU A 2 -6.11 16.97 4.62
CA LEU A 2 -5.93 15.53 4.89
C LEU A 2 -6.65 15.04 6.16
N ALA A 3 -7.09 15.95 7.03
CA ALA A 3 -7.82 15.61 8.24
C ALA A 3 -9.07 14.78 7.94
N GLY A 4 -9.22 13.64 8.62
CA GLY A 4 -10.34 12.72 8.46
C GLY A 4 -10.26 11.84 7.21
N LYS A 5 -9.19 11.92 6.40
CA LYS A 5 -9.03 11.09 5.20
C LYS A 5 -8.42 9.74 5.53
N ARG A 6 -8.94 8.68 4.90
CA ARG A 6 -8.40 7.33 4.98
C ARG A 6 -7.53 7.03 3.77
N ILE A 7 -6.24 6.82 4.01
CA ILE A 7 -5.25 6.55 2.96
C ILE A 7 -4.89 5.07 2.99
N LEU A 8 -5.14 4.38 1.88
CA LEU A 8 -4.62 3.03 1.68
C LEU A 8 -3.20 3.13 1.13
N LEU A 9 -2.20 2.78 1.94
CA LEU A 9 -0.79 2.89 1.60
C LEU A 9 -0.23 1.53 1.19
N ILE A 10 0.03 1.35 -0.10
CA ILE A 10 0.70 0.17 -0.66
C ILE A 10 2.22 0.42 -0.68
N ILE A 11 2.97 -0.45 -0.01
CA ILE A 11 4.43 -0.38 0.12
C ILE A 11 5.08 -1.47 -0.74
N GLY A 12 5.75 -1.05 -1.82
CA GLY A 12 6.47 -1.91 -2.75
C GLY A 12 7.86 -2.34 -2.27
N GLY A 13 8.43 -3.34 -2.96
CA GLY A 13 9.74 -3.92 -2.65
C GLY A 13 10.92 -3.20 -3.29
N GLY A 14 11.41 -2.15 -2.65
CA GLY A 14 12.65 -1.50 -3.02
C GLY A 14 13.30 -0.81 -1.83
N ILE A 15 14.57 -0.42 -1.97
CA ILE A 15 15.31 0.22 -0.86
C ILE A 15 14.60 1.46 -0.31
N ALA A 16 13.78 2.15 -1.10
CA ALA A 16 13.01 3.30 -0.64
C ALA A 16 11.86 2.96 0.33
N ALA A 17 11.53 1.68 0.58
CA ALA A 17 10.44 1.26 1.46
C ALA A 17 10.57 1.78 2.90
N TYR A 18 11.79 1.95 3.43
CA TYR A 18 11.97 2.53 4.77
C TYR A 18 11.45 3.97 4.86
N LYS A 19 11.42 4.73 3.75
CA LYS A 19 10.89 6.10 3.72
C LYS A 19 9.37 6.11 3.90
N SER A 20 8.69 5.00 3.62
CA SER A 20 7.26 4.86 3.85
C SER A 20 6.91 4.90 5.35
N LEU A 21 7.85 4.56 6.24
CA LEU A 21 7.67 4.70 7.69
C LEU A 21 7.55 6.18 8.11
N ASP A 22 8.39 7.05 7.54
CA ASP A 22 8.29 8.51 7.75
C ASP A 22 7.02 9.08 7.08
N LEU A 23 6.65 8.57 5.90
CA LEU A 23 5.42 8.95 5.23
C LEU A 23 4.18 8.67 6.09
N ILE A 24 4.09 7.50 6.73
CA ILE A 24 3.00 7.15 7.64
C ILE A 24 2.84 8.22 8.73
N ARG A 25 3.95 8.55 9.42
CA ARG A 25 3.96 9.57 10.49
C ARG A 25 3.47 10.92 9.98
N ARG A 26 4.01 11.39 8.85
CA ARG A 26 3.65 12.68 8.26
C ARG A 26 2.18 12.77 7.86
N LEU A 27 1.59 11.68 7.38
CA LEU A 27 0.17 11.63 7.03
C LEU A 27 -0.71 11.71 8.29
N GLN A 28 -0.34 10.98 9.35
CA GLN A 28 -1.06 11.01 10.62
C GLN A 28 -0.95 12.37 11.34
N GLU A 29 0.21 13.02 11.32
CA GLU A 29 0.39 14.39 11.83
C GLU A 29 -0.54 15.40 11.15
N ARG A 30 -0.97 15.12 9.92
CA ARG A 30 -1.91 15.93 9.14
C ARG A 30 -3.37 15.46 9.27
N GLY A 31 -3.63 14.53 10.19
CA GLY A 31 -4.96 14.04 10.55
C GLY A 31 -5.53 12.95 9.63
N ALA A 32 -4.71 12.34 8.76
CA ALA A 32 -5.15 11.18 7.97
C ALA A 32 -4.97 9.87 8.75
N SER A 33 -5.87 8.91 8.55
CA SER A 33 -5.64 7.52 8.95
C SER A 33 -4.94 6.77 7.81
N VAL A 34 -4.00 5.90 8.16
CA VAL A 34 -3.21 5.14 7.17
C VAL A 34 -3.48 3.66 7.35
N VAL A 35 -4.00 3.02 6.31
CA VAL A 35 -4.20 1.57 6.25
C VAL A 35 -3.09 0.97 5.40
N PRO A 36 -2.13 0.25 6.00
CA PRO A 36 -0.98 -0.24 5.27
C PRO A 36 -1.23 -1.57 4.56
N VAL A 37 -0.77 -1.66 3.33
CA VAL A 37 -0.61 -2.88 2.54
C VAL A 37 0.86 -3.06 2.26
N LEU A 38 1.46 -4.16 2.70
CA LEU A 38 2.88 -4.43 2.52
C LEU A 38 3.06 -5.60 1.57
N THR A 39 3.76 -5.36 0.46
CA THR A 39 4.08 -6.43 -0.49
C THR A 39 5.12 -7.38 0.12
N ARG A 40 5.12 -8.65 -0.30
CA ARG A 40 6.15 -9.64 0.08
C ARG A 40 7.58 -9.14 -0.16
N ALA A 41 7.80 -8.41 -1.27
CA ALA A 41 9.09 -7.81 -1.56
C ALA A 41 9.40 -6.61 -0.65
N GLY A 42 8.39 -5.84 -0.24
CA GLY A 42 8.51 -4.75 0.75
C GLY A 42 8.94 -5.26 2.13
N GLU A 43 8.49 -6.46 2.52
CA GLU A 43 8.88 -7.09 3.80
C GLU A 43 10.39 -7.35 3.93
N GLN A 44 11.11 -7.45 2.82
CA GLN A 44 12.57 -7.59 2.83
C GLN A 44 13.29 -6.31 3.25
N PHE A 45 12.59 -5.17 3.28
CA PHE A 45 13.16 -3.85 3.59
C PHE A 45 12.57 -3.24 4.86
N VAL A 46 11.30 -3.50 5.17
CA VAL A 46 10.61 -3.03 6.37
C VAL A 46 9.77 -4.14 6.98
N THR A 47 9.71 -4.21 8.30
CA THR A 47 8.96 -5.28 8.96
C THR A 47 7.47 -4.94 9.09
N PRO A 48 6.56 -5.94 9.01
CA PRO A 48 5.15 -5.73 9.30
C PRO A 48 4.91 -5.12 10.70
N LEU A 49 5.73 -5.46 11.69
CA LEU A 49 5.63 -4.91 13.05
C LEU A 49 5.87 -3.40 13.05
N SER A 50 6.93 -2.92 12.41
CA SER A 50 7.23 -1.49 12.34
C SER A 50 6.15 -0.71 11.60
N VAL A 51 5.65 -1.25 10.49
CA VAL A 51 4.58 -0.62 9.70
C VAL A 51 3.29 -0.55 10.50
N SER A 52 2.87 -1.65 11.14
CA SER A 52 1.67 -1.73 11.97
C SER A 52 1.71 -0.76 13.14
N ALA A 53 2.83 -0.76 13.88
CA ALA A 53 3.00 0.09 15.06
C ALA A 53 2.93 1.59 14.72
N LEU A 54 3.48 2.00 13.58
CA LEU A 54 3.40 3.40 13.13
C LEU A 54 2.02 3.73 12.58
N ALA A 55 1.41 2.84 11.80
CA ALA A 55 0.10 3.10 11.19
C ALA A 55 -1.05 3.08 12.21
N GLY A 56 -0.89 2.39 13.34
CA GLY A 56 -1.99 2.15 14.29
C GLY A 56 -3.06 1.21 13.71
N HIS A 57 -2.73 0.47 12.65
CA HIS A 57 -3.61 -0.44 11.93
C HIS A 57 -2.85 -1.71 11.56
N ALA A 58 -3.57 -2.85 11.50
CA ALA A 58 -2.99 -4.10 11.02
C ALA A 58 -2.47 -3.95 9.57
N VAL A 59 -1.38 -4.65 9.28
CA VAL A 59 -0.79 -4.68 7.93
C VAL A 59 -1.42 -5.79 7.12
N HIS A 60 -2.00 -5.42 5.98
CA HIS A 60 -2.52 -6.39 5.02
C HIS A 60 -1.40 -6.81 4.06
N ARG A 61 -1.28 -8.11 3.80
CA ARG A 61 -0.12 -8.70 3.10
C ARG A 61 -0.53 -9.71 2.05
N ASP A 62 -1.39 -10.63 2.46
CA ASP A 62 -1.80 -11.77 1.65
C ASP A 62 -3.16 -11.54 1.00
N LEU A 63 -3.29 -11.99 -0.25
CA LEU A 63 -4.56 -11.90 -0.99
C LEU A 63 -5.62 -12.83 -0.39
N PHE A 64 -5.17 -14.01 0.05
CA PHE A 64 -5.99 -15.05 0.66
C PHE A 64 -5.60 -15.19 2.12
N ASP A 65 -6.16 -14.34 2.96
CA ASP A 65 -6.03 -14.45 4.40
C ASP A 65 -7.34 -15.02 4.96
N LEU A 66 -7.32 -16.29 5.38
CA LEU A 66 -8.49 -16.99 5.92
C LEU A 66 -9.12 -16.27 7.12
N THR A 67 -8.36 -15.44 7.85
CA THR A 67 -8.87 -14.65 8.97
C THR A 67 -9.54 -13.34 8.53
N ALA A 68 -9.19 -12.80 7.36
CA ALA A 68 -9.76 -11.57 6.80
C ALA A 68 -10.80 -11.82 5.68
N GLU A 69 -10.82 -13.01 5.08
CA GLU A 69 -11.73 -13.43 4.01
C GLU A 69 -13.21 -13.45 4.46
N ALA A 70 -13.46 -13.68 5.75
CA ALA A 70 -14.82 -13.64 6.31
C ALA A 70 -15.54 -12.28 6.13
N GLU A 71 -14.80 -11.20 5.81
CA GLU A 71 -15.34 -9.85 5.62
C GLU A 71 -15.26 -9.31 4.17
N MET A 72 -15.02 -10.12 3.12
CA MET A 72 -14.74 -9.60 1.76
C MET A 72 -13.56 -8.60 1.75
N GLY A 73 -12.46 -8.97 2.41
CA GLY A 73 -11.38 -8.06 2.84
C GLY A 73 -10.82 -7.14 1.76
N HIS A 74 -10.41 -7.62 0.58
CA HIS A 74 -9.73 -6.79 -0.42
C HIS A 74 -10.65 -5.77 -1.12
N ILE A 75 -11.91 -6.15 -1.42
CA ILE A 75 -12.89 -5.22 -2.03
C ILE A 75 -13.27 -4.12 -1.04
N GLN A 76 -13.54 -4.47 0.22
CA GLN A 76 -13.88 -3.47 1.24
C GLN A 76 -12.70 -2.54 1.55
N LEU A 77 -11.48 -3.09 1.60
CA LEU A 77 -10.27 -2.31 1.90
C LEU A 77 -10.03 -1.19 0.88
N SER A 78 -10.18 -1.49 -0.41
CA SER A 78 -10.03 -0.48 -1.48
C SER A 78 -11.17 0.53 -1.48
N ARG A 79 -12.42 0.09 -1.26
CA ARG A 79 -13.61 0.98 -1.26
C ARG A 79 -13.66 1.93 -0.07
N ALA A 80 -13.13 1.52 1.08
CA ALA A 80 -13.13 2.32 2.29
C ALA A 80 -12.10 3.46 2.28
N ALA A 81 -11.17 3.47 1.32
CA ALA A 81 -10.15 4.50 1.19
C ALA A 81 -10.71 5.75 0.48
N ASP A 82 -10.25 6.93 0.90
CA ASP A 82 -10.41 8.18 0.14
C ASP A 82 -9.36 8.32 -0.97
N LEU A 83 -8.19 7.71 -0.78
CA LEU A 83 -7.05 7.75 -1.69
C LEU A 83 -6.21 6.47 -1.54
N VAL A 84 -5.76 5.93 -2.66
CA VAL A 84 -4.73 4.88 -2.70
C VAL A 84 -3.39 5.52 -3.01
N VAL A 85 -2.37 5.24 -2.20
CA VAL A 85 -0.99 5.71 -2.39
C VAL A 85 -0.09 4.50 -2.54
N VAL A 86 0.72 4.47 -3.60
CA VAL A 86 1.77 3.45 -3.80
C VAL A 86 3.13 4.10 -3.59
N ALA A 87 3.79 3.77 -2.48
CA ALA A 87 5.08 4.36 -2.12
C ALA A 87 5.95 3.35 -1.33
N PRO A 88 7.11 2.94 -1.85
CA PRO A 88 7.56 3.16 -3.23
C PRO A 88 6.74 2.33 -4.23
N ALA A 89 6.51 2.89 -5.42
CA ALA A 89 6.04 2.15 -6.57
C ALA A 89 7.25 1.64 -7.38
N THR A 90 7.49 0.34 -7.31
CA THR A 90 8.57 -0.30 -8.08
C THR A 90 8.14 -0.47 -9.54
N ALA A 91 9.11 -0.69 -10.44
CA ALA A 91 8.81 -1.01 -11.84
C ALA A 91 7.86 -2.23 -11.97
N ASP A 92 8.06 -3.26 -11.15
CA ASP A 92 7.18 -4.45 -11.12
C ASP A 92 5.72 -4.08 -10.79
N LEU A 93 5.49 -3.29 -9.73
CA LEU A 93 4.14 -2.85 -9.36
C LEU A 93 3.49 -2.00 -10.46
N MET A 94 4.25 -1.09 -11.07
CA MET A 94 3.74 -0.28 -12.19
C MET A 94 3.44 -1.14 -13.42
N ALA A 95 4.29 -2.13 -13.73
CA ALA A 95 4.08 -3.04 -14.83
C ALA A 95 2.84 -3.92 -14.60
N LYS A 96 2.64 -4.44 -13.39
CA LYS A 96 1.42 -5.17 -13.02
C LYS A 96 0.18 -4.30 -13.18
N MET A 97 0.24 -3.05 -12.70
CA MET A 97 -0.86 -2.10 -12.83
C MET A 97 -1.18 -1.77 -14.29
N ALA A 98 -0.17 -1.51 -15.12
CA ALA A 98 -0.37 -1.19 -16.54
C ALA A 98 -0.82 -2.42 -17.35
N GLY A 99 -0.35 -3.61 -16.99
CA GLY A 99 -0.64 -4.87 -17.68
C GLY A 99 -1.89 -5.60 -17.21
N GLY A 100 -2.63 -5.06 -16.23
CA GLY A 100 -3.84 -5.72 -15.72
C GLY A 100 -3.58 -7.00 -14.91
N LEU A 101 -2.40 -7.12 -14.29
CA LEU A 101 -2.04 -8.30 -13.50
C LEU A 101 -2.51 -8.12 -12.05
N ALA A 102 -3.18 -9.14 -11.50
CA ALA A 102 -3.76 -9.14 -10.15
C ALA A 102 -3.40 -10.44 -9.40
N ASN A 103 -2.11 -10.67 -9.16
CA ASN A 103 -1.60 -11.93 -8.60
C ASN A 103 -1.10 -11.82 -7.15
N ASP A 104 -1.20 -10.64 -6.55
CA ASP A 104 -0.94 -10.39 -5.13
C ASP A 104 -1.94 -9.35 -4.58
N LEU A 105 -2.03 -9.19 -3.26
CA LEU A 105 -3.01 -8.29 -2.66
C LEU A 105 -2.89 -6.85 -3.19
N ALA A 106 -1.66 -6.33 -3.29
CA ALA A 106 -1.41 -4.97 -3.75
C ALA A 106 -1.90 -4.74 -5.20
N SER A 107 -1.54 -5.63 -6.12
CA SER A 107 -1.95 -5.55 -7.52
C SER A 107 -3.46 -5.77 -7.68
N THR A 108 -4.06 -6.70 -6.94
CA THR A 108 -5.51 -6.90 -6.92
C THR A 108 -6.25 -5.66 -6.42
N LEU A 109 -5.78 -5.00 -5.35
CA LEU A 109 -6.37 -3.75 -4.86
C LEU A 109 -6.30 -2.62 -5.89
N LEU A 110 -5.17 -2.52 -6.61
CA LEU A 110 -4.98 -1.53 -7.67
C LEU A 110 -5.91 -1.78 -8.86
N MET A 111 -6.24 -3.03 -9.17
CA MET A 111 -7.19 -3.38 -10.23
C MET A 111 -8.65 -3.22 -9.81
N ALA A 112 -8.96 -3.43 -8.53
CA ALA A 112 -10.33 -3.42 -8.02
C ALA A 112 -10.82 -2.04 -7.55
N THR A 113 -9.93 -1.05 -7.39
CA THR A 113 -10.29 0.24 -6.80
C THR A 113 -10.99 1.18 -7.80
N ASP A 114 -12.01 1.88 -7.31
CA ASP A 114 -12.64 3.03 -7.97
C ASP A 114 -12.07 4.38 -7.49
N LYS A 115 -11.09 4.34 -6.59
CA LYS A 115 -10.50 5.53 -5.95
C LYS A 115 -9.35 6.08 -6.77
N ARG A 116 -9.03 7.36 -6.52
CA ARG A 116 -7.82 7.96 -7.10
C ARG A 116 -6.59 7.23 -6.58
N VAL A 117 -5.65 6.95 -7.48
CA VAL A 117 -4.38 6.30 -7.17
C VAL A 117 -3.25 7.30 -7.38
N LEU A 118 -2.45 7.53 -6.35
CA LEU A 118 -1.21 8.30 -6.39
C LEU A 118 -0.03 7.33 -6.42
N ILE A 119 0.79 7.40 -7.45
CA ILE A 119 1.98 6.57 -7.61
C ILE A 119 3.22 7.40 -7.29
N ALA A 120 4.11 6.90 -6.42
CA ALA A 120 5.42 7.49 -6.13
C ALA A 120 6.54 6.53 -6.56
N PRO A 121 7.02 6.60 -7.82
CA PRO A 121 8.00 5.68 -8.37
C PRO A 121 9.36 5.75 -7.66
N ALA A 122 9.98 4.60 -7.44
CA ALA A 122 11.37 4.53 -6.99
C ALA A 122 12.07 3.27 -7.53
N MET A 123 13.09 3.48 -8.37
CA MET A 123 13.87 2.43 -9.03
C MET A 123 15.22 2.96 -9.50
N ASN A 124 16.06 2.07 -10.03
CA ASN A 124 17.32 2.46 -10.66
C ASN A 124 17.07 3.39 -11.86
N VAL A 125 17.99 4.34 -12.10
CA VAL A 125 17.90 5.30 -13.21
C VAL A 125 17.83 4.66 -14.60
N ARG A 126 18.28 3.42 -14.78
CA ARG A 126 18.15 2.69 -16.06
C ARG A 126 16.78 2.06 -16.27
N MET A 127 15.95 1.99 -15.23
CA MET A 127 14.59 1.45 -15.29
C MET A 127 13.53 2.55 -15.45
N TRP A 128 13.92 3.83 -15.35
CA TRP A 128 13.07 5.01 -15.41
C TRP A 128 13.38 5.82 -16.67
#